data_AF-A0A7V1ZIF6-F1
#
_entry.id   AF-A0A7V1ZIF6-F1
#
_cell.length_a   1.000
_cell.length_b   1.000
_cell.length_c   1.000
_cell.angle_alpha   90.00
_cell.angle_beta   90.00
_cell.angle_gamma   90.00
#
_symmetry.space_group_name_H-M   'P 1'
#
loop_
_entity.id
_entity.type
_entity.pdbx_description
1 polymer ?
#
loop_
_entity_poly.entity_id
_entity_poly.type
_entity_poly.pdbx_seq_one_letter_code
_entity_poly.pdbx_strand_id
1 'polypeptide(L)'
;KLVVAVGTGLGAAVVAEGPEGPVVLPTEAGHCDFSPKTPADWELAAWLRPQVGNVSDEHLVSGPGLSRLYRYLAGESPDPGFVEAQDPAAWVVHHADRDPTCARAVHLGVRYLGSALGDLALVSLPLSGVFLAGSVASGLAPWLGSPQFSRAFQEKGAHQELLARVPVYLLEDPLAPLLGCAYAWLFGETASTADRP
;
A
#
# COMPACT_ATOMS: atom_id res chain seq x y z
N LYS A 1 -9.97 -13.18 -2.37
CA LYS A 1 -8.76 -12.66 -1.68
C LYS A 1 -8.37 -11.34 -2.34
N LEU A 2 -7.69 -10.45 -1.62
CA LEU A 2 -7.07 -9.26 -2.21
C LEU A 2 -5.57 -9.36 -2.00
N VAL A 3 -4.78 -9.20 -3.06
CA VAL A 3 -3.31 -9.13 -2.97
C VAL A 3 -2.90 -7.69 -3.25
N VAL A 4 -2.09 -7.11 -2.37
CA VAL A 4 -1.61 -5.73 -2.50
C VAL A 4 -0.10 -5.72 -2.34
N ALA A 5 0.62 -5.16 -3.31
CA ALA A 5 2.05 -5.02 -3.28
C ALA A 5 2.43 -3.55 -3.08
N VAL A 6 3.20 -3.27 -2.01
CA VAL A 6 3.70 -1.93 -1.69
C VAL A 6 5.22 -1.94 -1.88
N GLY A 7 5.68 -1.21 -2.88
CA GLY A 7 7.09 -1.09 -3.25
C GLY A 7 7.35 0.29 -3.82
N THR A 8 7.93 0.36 -5.03
CA THR A 8 8.04 1.62 -5.78
C THR A 8 6.68 2.26 -6.05
N GLY A 9 5.65 1.44 -6.22
CA GLY A 9 4.24 1.86 -6.35
C GLY A 9 3.31 1.05 -5.44
N LEU A 10 2.01 1.12 -5.72
CA LEU A 10 0.93 0.45 -5.00
C LEU A 10 0.10 -0.39 -5.99
N GLY A 11 0.46 -1.65 -6.15
CA GLY A 11 -0.27 -2.59 -7.00
C GLY A 11 -1.33 -3.35 -6.21
N ALA A 12 -2.47 -3.65 -6.83
CA ALA A 12 -3.44 -4.56 -6.25
C ALA A 12 -4.10 -5.48 -7.29
N ALA A 13 -4.47 -6.68 -6.87
CA ALA A 13 -5.25 -7.60 -7.67
C ALA A 13 -6.25 -8.36 -6.79
N VAL A 14 -7.46 -8.56 -7.31
CA VAL A 14 -8.44 -9.44 -6.67
C VAL A 14 -8.21 -10.85 -7.18
N VAL A 15 -8.15 -11.81 -6.27
CA VAL A 15 -8.06 -13.24 -6.61
C VAL A 15 -9.36 -13.91 -6.22
N ALA A 16 -10.15 -14.27 -7.22
CA ALA A 16 -11.41 -15.00 -7.09
C ALA A 16 -11.18 -16.52 -7.26
N GLU A 17 -12.08 -17.32 -6.74
CA GLU A 17 -12.09 -18.76 -6.96
C GLU A 17 -12.91 -19.04 -8.23
N GLY A 18 -12.27 -19.64 -9.23
CA GLY A 18 -12.91 -20.12 -10.45
C GLY A 18 -13.03 -21.66 -10.46
N PRO A 19 -13.76 -22.23 -11.42
CA PRO A 19 -13.99 -23.67 -11.52
C PRO A 19 -12.70 -24.47 -11.74
N GLU A 20 -11.72 -23.88 -12.42
CA GLU A 20 -10.46 -24.51 -12.82
C GLU A 20 -9.25 -23.98 -12.03
N GLY A 21 -9.50 -23.15 -11.01
CA GLY A 21 -8.45 -22.55 -10.20
C GLY A 21 -8.66 -21.06 -9.93
N PRO A 22 -7.66 -20.39 -9.34
CA PRO A 22 -7.75 -18.98 -9.02
C PRO A 22 -7.80 -18.12 -10.29
N VAL A 23 -8.75 -17.18 -10.33
CA VAL A 23 -8.87 -16.15 -11.37
C VAL A 23 -8.33 -14.84 -10.80
N VAL A 24 -7.30 -14.29 -11.46
CA VAL A 24 -6.70 -13.01 -11.09
C VAL A 24 -7.38 -11.90 -11.89
N LEU A 25 -7.96 -10.94 -11.17
CA LEU A 25 -8.54 -9.72 -11.73
C LEU A 25 -7.54 -8.58 -11.48
N PRO A 26 -6.75 -8.17 -12.50
CA PRO A 26 -5.79 -7.09 -12.35
C PRO A 26 -6.51 -5.75 -12.14
N THR A 27 -5.89 -4.85 -11.37
CA THR A 27 -6.43 -3.52 -11.10
C THR A 27 -5.32 -2.48 -11.06
N GLU A 28 -5.68 -1.21 -11.26
CA GLU A 28 -4.82 -0.04 -11.04
C GLU A 28 -5.24 0.70 -9.75
N ALA A 29 -5.60 -0.07 -8.72
CA ALA A 29 -6.25 0.47 -7.53
C ALA A 29 -5.39 1.44 -6.72
N GLY A 30 -4.05 1.39 -6.84
CA GLY A 30 -3.18 2.37 -6.20
C GLY A 30 -3.30 3.78 -6.77
N HIS A 31 -3.89 3.91 -7.97
CA HIS A 31 -4.19 5.19 -8.59
C HIS A 31 -5.57 5.74 -8.21
N CYS A 32 -6.34 5.05 -7.36
CA CYS A 32 -7.53 5.63 -6.75
C CYS A 32 -7.19 6.87 -5.91
N ASP A 33 -8.12 7.81 -5.87
CA ASP A 33 -7.92 9.10 -5.20
C ASP A 33 -7.68 8.93 -3.69
N PHE A 34 -6.68 9.62 -3.19
CA PHE A 34 -6.51 9.81 -1.75
C PHE A 34 -7.77 10.45 -1.19
N SER A 35 -8.27 9.91 -0.08
CA SER A 35 -9.48 10.38 0.61
C SER A 35 -9.14 11.06 1.95
N PRO A 36 -8.89 12.39 1.98
CA PRO A 36 -8.56 13.11 3.20
C PRO A 36 -9.70 13.05 4.22
N LYS A 37 -9.40 12.76 5.49
CA LYS A 37 -10.40 12.67 6.57
C LYS A 37 -10.26 13.76 7.62
N THR A 38 -9.04 14.22 7.86
CA THR A 38 -8.71 15.21 8.90
C THR A 38 -8.21 16.51 8.29
N PRO A 39 -8.27 17.66 9.01
CA PRO A 39 -7.70 18.92 8.52
C PRO A 39 -6.24 18.79 8.05
N ALA A 40 -5.42 18.02 8.79
CA ALA A 40 -4.04 17.73 8.41
C ALA A 40 -3.92 16.92 7.10
N ASP A 41 -4.88 16.03 6.81
CA ASP A 41 -4.91 15.31 5.53
C ASP A 41 -5.21 16.24 4.36
N TRP A 42 -6.11 17.21 4.56
CA TRP A 42 -6.43 18.22 3.56
C TRP A 42 -5.23 19.14 3.28
N GLU A 43 -4.50 19.54 4.32
CA GLU A 43 -3.25 20.30 4.20
C GLU A 43 -2.17 19.51 3.44
N LEU A 44 -1.98 18.23 3.78
CA LEU A 44 -1.06 17.35 3.05
C LEU A 44 -1.47 17.20 1.57
N ALA A 45 -2.75 16.98 1.30
CA ALA A 45 -3.26 16.87 -0.08
C ALA A 45 -3.02 18.18 -0.86
N ALA A 46 -3.24 19.34 -0.24
CA ALA A 46 -2.95 20.64 -0.85
C ALA A 46 -1.46 20.82 -1.13
N TRP A 47 -0.58 20.35 -0.24
CA TRP A 47 0.87 20.37 -0.43
C TRP A 47 1.34 19.43 -1.55
N LEU A 48 0.71 18.25 -1.70
CA LEU A 48 1.03 17.27 -2.74
C LEU A 48 0.54 17.68 -4.13
N ARG A 49 -0.63 18.31 -4.22
CA ARG A 49 -1.31 18.67 -5.48
C ARG A 49 -0.43 19.39 -6.52
N PRO A 50 0.37 20.42 -6.19
CA PRO A 50 1.24 21.06 -7.18
C PRO A 50 2.39 20.16 -7.68
N GLN A 51 2.73 19.08 -6.96
CA GLN A 51 3.83 18.18 -7.29
C GLN A 51 3.38 17.00 -8.17
N VAL A 52 2.16 16.51 -7.97
CA VAL A 52 1.67 15.27 -8.60
C VAL A 52 0.33 15.42 -9.33
N GLY A 53 -0.30 16.59 -9.26
CA GLY A 53 -1.61 16.83 -9.83
C GLY A 53 -2.70 16.14 -9.01
N ASN A 54 -3.26 15.04 -9.54
CA ASN A 54 -4.24 14.26 -8.79
C ASN A 54 -3.54 13.39 -7.75
N VAL A 55 -3.92 13.55 -6.48
CA VAL A 55 -3.28 12.85 -5.37
C VAL A 55 -3.95 11.50 -5.20
N SER A 56 -3.34 10.43 -5.72
CA SER A 56 -3.74 9.05 -5.48
C SER A 56 -3.13 8.44 -4.20
N ASP A 57 -3.67 7.32 -3.74
CA ASP A 57 -3.14 6.56 -2.60
C ASP A 57 -1.67 6.16 -2.78
N GLU A 58 -1.24 5.79 -3.99
CA GLU A 58 0.17 5.48 -4.29
C GLU A 58 1.12 6.63 -3.94
N HIS A 59 0.68 7.89 -4.06
CA HIS A 59 1.52 9.04 -3.72
C HIS A 59 1.81 9.16 -2.22
N LEU A 60 1.08 8.45 -1.37
CA LEU A 60 1.28 8.39 0.08
C LEU A 60 1.78 7.00 0.51
N VAL A 61 1.37 5.94 -0.19
CA VAL A 61 1.58 4.54 0.19
C VAL A 61 2.46 3.84 -0.84
N SER A 62 3.71 4.25 -0.90
CA SER A 62 4.78 3.67 -1.72
C SER A 62 6.14 4.12 -1.16
N GLY A 63 7.24 3.64 -1.72
CA GLY A 63 8.59 4.13 -1.36
C GLY A 63 8.71 5.65 -1.60
N PRO A 64 8.41 6.14 -2.82
CA PRO A 64 8.30 7.57 -3.07
C PRO A 64 7.28 8.27 -2.16
N GLY A 65 6.16 7.62 -1.84
CA GLY A 65 5.15 8.15 -0.93
C GLY A 65 5.68 8.38 0.48
N LEU A 66 6.35 7.41 1.08
CA LEU A 66 6.97 7.55 2.40
C LEU A 66 8.03 8.66 2.41
N SER A 67 8.78 8.80 1.32
CA SER A 67 9.74 9.89 1.12
C SER A 67 9.04 11.26 1.07
N ARG A 68 7.86 11.35 0.43
CA ARG A 68 7.05 12.59 0.40
C ARG A 68 6.50 12.92 1.77
N LEU A 69 6.03 11.93 2.53
CA LEU A 69 5.54 12.12 3.90
C LEU A 69 6.65 12.66 4.80
N TYR A 70 7.87 12.11 4.72
CA TYR A 70 9.01 12.65 5.45
C TYR A 70 9.31 14.09 5.05
N ARG A 71 9.41 14.41 3.74
CA ARG A 71 9.67 15.77 3.26
C ARG A 71 8.62 16.78 3.72
N TYR A 72 7.34 16.40 3.67
CA TYR A 72 6.25 17.25 4.16
C TYR A 72 6.44 17.59 5.65
N LEU A 73 6.86 16.61 6.46
CA LEU A 73 7.07 16.79 7.88
C LEU A 73 8.37 17.52 8.23
N ALA A 74 9.43 17.32 7.44
CA ALA A 74 10.73 17.96 7.62
C ALA A 74 10.77 19.42 7.14
N GLY A 75 9.85 19.81 6.24
CA GLY A 75 9.78 21.17 5.70
C GLY A 75 10.99 21.50 4.82
N GLU A 76 11.50 22.73 4.98
CA GLU A 76 12.57 23.28 4.12
C GLU A 76 13.99 22.78 4.46
N SER A 77 14.16 22.02 5.55
CA SER A 77 15.47 21.57 6.03
C SER A 77 15.46 20.09 6.41
N PRO A 78 15.34 19.18 5.41
CA PRO A 78 15.46 17.74 5.64
C PRO A 78 16.88 17.36 6.11
N ASP A 79 16.98 16.24 6.83
CA ASP A 79 18.27 15.70 7.27
C ASP A 79 19.17 15.42 6.04
N PRO A 80 20.46 15.81 6.06
CA PRO A 80 21.39 15.54 4.96
C PRO A 80 21.48 14.05 4.61
N GLY A 81 21.43 13.17 5.61
CA GLY A 81 21.44 11.72 5.42
C GLY A 81 20.23 11.21 4.65
N PHE A 82 19.06 11.84 4.80
CA PHE A 82 17.89 11.55 3.96
C PHE A 82 18.10 12.02 2.52
N VAL A 83 18.66 13.21 2.33
CA VAL A 83 18.88 13.80 1.00
C VAL A 83 19.88 12.99 0.19
N GLU A 84 20.93 12.47 0.84
CA GLU A 84 22.00 11.68 0.22
C GLU A 84 21.67 10.17 0.12
N ALA A 85 20.58 9.70 0.74
CA ALA A 85 20.21 8.29 0.74
C ALA A 85 19.84 7.78 -0.66
N GLN A 86 20.42 6.63 -1.03
CA GLN A 86 20.07 5.93 -2.27
C GLN A 86 18.61 5.44 -2.28
N ASP A 87 18.11 4.99 -1.13
CA ASP A 87 16.70 4.66 -0.90
C ASP A 87 16.17 5.49 0.27
N PRO A 88 15.58 6.66 0.00
CA PRO A 88 15.07 7.54 1.05
C PRO A 88 13.93 6.91 1.85
N ALA A 89 13.16 5.99 1.28
CA ALA A 89 12.08 5.31 2.00
C ALA A 89 12.65 4.34 3.04
N ALA A 90 13.63 3.52 2.63
CA ALA A 90 14.35 2.64 3.54
C ALA A 90 15.08 3.43 4.63
N TRP A 91 15.67 4.58 4.29
CA TRP A 91 16.28 5.48 5.26
C TRP A 91 15.28 5.95 6.32
N VAL A 92 14.08 6.39 5.90
CA VAL A 92 13.01 6.82 6.81
C VAL A 92 12.59 5.67 7.75
N VAL A 93 12.38 4.47 7.22
CA VAL A 93 12.04 3.29 8.04
C VAL A 93 13.15 2.98 9.03
N HIS A 94 14.41 2.97 8.58
CA HIS A 94 15.56 2.64 9.43
C HIS A 94 15.73 3.60 10.62
N HIS A 95 15.43 4.88 10.43
CA HIS A 95 15.61 5.91 11.46
C HIS A 95 14.36 6.15 12.32
N ALA A 96 13.25 5.45 12.08
CA ALA A 96 11.97 5.67 12.76
C ALA A 96 12.04 5.53 14.30
N ASP A 97 12.94 4.71 14.85
CA ASP A 97 13.11 4.56 16.29
C ASP A 97 13.92 5.70 16.96
N ARG A 98 14.56 6.54 16.16
CA ARG A 98 15.55 7.54 16.62
C ARG A 98 15.23 8.97 16.20
N ASP A 99 14.54 9.12 15.08
CA ASP A 99 14.16 10.40 14.50
C ASP A 99 12.62 10.56 14.58
N PRO A 100 12.11 11.56 15.33
CA PRO A 100 10.67 11.80 15.48
C PRO A 100 9.94 12.12 14.16
N THR A 101 10.62 12.75 13.19
CA THR A 101 10.07 13.05 11.86
C THR A 101 9.93 11.77 11.05
N CYS A 102 10.92 10.87 11.11
CA CYS A 102 10.85 9.54 10.52
C CYS A 102 9.72 8.71 11.14
N ALA A 103 9.62 8.68 12.47
CA ALA A 103 8.54 7.99 13.17
C ALA A 103 7.17 8.49 12.70
N ARG A 104 6.98 9.81 12.64
CA ARG A 104 5.73 10.42 12.18
C ARG A 104 5.43 10.09 10.72
N ALA A 105 6.44 10.07 9.84
CA ALA A 105 6.26 9.69 8.44
C ALA A 105 5.80 8.23 8.30
N VAL A 106 6.43 7.31 9.03
CA VAL A 106 6.04 5.88 9.10
C VAL A 106 4.62 5.73 9.63
N HIS A 107 4.27 6.42 10.72
CA HIS A 107 2.92 6.39 11.27
C HIS A 107 1.87 6.90 10.28
N LEU A 108 2.16 7.98 9.54
CA LEU A 108 1.27 8.44 8.47
C LEU A 108 1.13 7.41 7.36
N GLY A 109 2.25 6.83 6.89
CA GLY A 109 2.24 5.79 5.86
C GLY A 109 1.41 4.56 6.26
N VAL A 110 1.57 4.09 7.50
CA VAL A 110 0.78 2.96 8.06
C VAL A 110 -0.70 3.29 8.16
N ARG A 111 -1.05 4.51 8.58
CA ARG A 111 -2.44 4.97 8.62
C ARG A 111 -3.06 5.03 7.23
N TYR A 112 -2.36 5.60 6.25
CA TYR A 112 -2.86 5.72 4.89
C TYR A 112 -2.94 4.37 4.18
N LEU A 113 -1.98 3.47 4.42
CA LEU A 113 -2.06 2.08 3.99
C LEU A 113 -3.32 1.42 4.56
N GLY A 114 -3.55 1.52 5.87
CA GLY A 114 -4.77 1.00 6.49
C GLY A 114 -6.03 1.54 5.81
N SER A 115 -6.13 2.87 5.64
CA SER A 115 -7.30 3.50 5.00
C SER A 115 -7.54 3.01 3.58
N ALA A 116 -6.49 2.97 2.74
CA ALA A 116 -6.58 2.51 1.35
C ALA A 116 -7.00 1.04 1.28
N LEU A 117 -6.37 0.16 2.07
CA LEU A 117 -6.76 -1.25 2.15
C LEU A 117 -8.21 -1.43 2.61
N GLY A 118 -8.70 -0.57 3.50
CA GLY A 118 -10.10 -0.59 3.92
C GLY A 118 -11.06 -0.29 2.76
N ASP A 119 -10.73 0.68 1.91
CA ASP A 119 -11.53 0.99 0.71
C ASP A 119 -11.50 -0.18 -0.28
N LEU A 120 -10.31 -0.72 -0.56
CA LEU A 120 -10.17 -1.87 -1.44
C LEU A 120 -10.87 -3.13 -0.89
N ALA A 121 -10.90 -3.31 0.41
CA ALA A 121 -11.61 -4.41 1.06
C ALA A 121 -13.14 -4.26 0.93
N LEU A 122 -13.68 -3.04 0.95
CA LEU A 122 -15.11 -2.83 0.70
C LEU A 122 -15.49 -3.12 -0.76
N VAL A 123 -14.63 -2.73 -1.70
CA VAL A 123 -14.86 -2.96 -3.13
C VAL A 123 -14.76 -4.45 -3.49
N SER A 124 -13.79 -5.17 -2.91
CA SER A 124 -13.47 -6.55 -3.31
C SER A 124 -14.02 -7.63 -2.37
N LEU A 125 -14.50 -7.26 -1.18
CA LEU A 125 -14.98 -8.15 -0.12
C LEU A 125 -14.10 -9.39 0.09
N PRO A 126 -12.80 -9.23 0.37
CA PRO A 126 -11.85 -10.33 0.40
C PRO A 126 -11.93 -11.05 1.75
N LEU A 127 -13.02 -11.78 2.03
CA LEU A 127 -13.27 -12.41 3.33
C LEU A 127 -12.18 -13.42 3.75
N SER A 128 -11.49 -14.03 2.78
CA SER A 128 -10.32 -14.88 3.04
C SER A 128 -9.05 -14.11 3.41
N GLY A 129 -9.06 -12.78 3.28
CA GLY A 129 -8.01 -11.88 3.70
C GLY A 129 -7.42 -10.99 2.61
N VAL A 130 -6.72 -9.96 3.10
CA VAL A 130 -5.81 -9.09 2.35
C VAL A 130 -4.38 -9.60 2.54
N PHE A 131 -3.64 -9.77 1.46
CA PHE A 131 -2.27 -10.27 1.46
C PHE A 131 -1.34 -9.15 1.00
N LEU A 132 -0.53 -8.63 1.91
CA LEU A 132 0.45 -7.59 1.66
C LEU A 132 1.78 -8.20 1.20
N ALA A 133 2.38 -7.60 0.19
CA ALA A 133 3.70 -7.96 -0.32
C ALA A 133 4.51 -6.71 -0.63
N GLY A 134 5.79 -6.90 -0.97
CA GLY A 134 6.67 -5.82 -1.41
C GLY A 134 7.56 -5.26 -0.31
N SER A 135 8.63 -4.59 -0.74
CA SER A 135 9.72 -4.13 0.14
C SER A 135 9.25 -3.11 1.17
N VAL A 136 8.34 -2.21 0.81
CA VAL A 136 7.82 -1.19 1.72
C VAL A 136 6.88 -1.83 2.75
N ALA A 137 5.98 -2.74 2.34
CA ALA A 137 5.14 -3.46 3.28
C ALA A 137 5.98 -4.27 4.29
N SER A 138 7.04 -4.90 3.82
CA SER A 138 8.00 -5.63 4.66
C SER A 138 8.74 -4.69 5.62
N GLY A 139 9.18 -3.53 5.15
CA GLY A 139 9.82 -2.51 6.00
C GLY A 139 8.87 -1.94 7.06
N LEU A 140 7.58 -1.81 6.74
CA LEU A 140 6.55 -1.32 7.66
C LEU A 140 6.03 -2.39 8.64
N ALA A 141 6.43 -3.66 8.50
CA ALA A 141 5.93 -4.79 9.29
C ALA A 141 5.87 -4.53 10.82
N PRO A 142 6.88 -3.88 11.46
CA PRO A 142 6.82 -3.59 12.90
C PRO A 142 5.61 -2.74 13.34
N TRP A 143 5.05 -1.94 12.44
CA TRP A 143 3.93 -1.02 12.72
C TRP A 143 2.57 -1.52 12.21
N LEU A 144 2.53 -2.56 11.37
CA LEU A 144 1.27 -3.11 10.83
C LEU A 144 0.41 -3.78 11.90
N GLY A 145 1.02 -4.30 12.97
CA GLY A 145 0.29 -4.83 14.13
C GLY A 145 -0.24 -3.76 15.10
N SER A 146 0.01 -2.48 14.83
CA SER A 146 -0.40 -1.40 15.73
C SER A 146 -1.92 -1.12 15.69
N PRO A 147 -2.52 -0.60 16.78
CA PRO A 147 -3.91 -0.15 16.77
C PRO A 147 -4.20 0.95 15.74
N GLN A 148 -3.16 1.68 15.31
CA GLN A 148 -3.28 2.73 14.29
C GLN A 148 -3.66 2.14 12.93
N PHE A 149 -2.98 1.08 12.51
CA PHE A 149 -3.28 0.38 11.26
C PHE A 149 -4.70 -0.18 11.28
N SER A 150 -5.05 -0.96 12.30
CA SER A 150 -6.35 -1.62 12.40
C SER A 150 -7.50 -0.61 12.46
N ARG A 151 -7.33 0.50 13.19
CA ARG A 151 -8.33 1.57 13.23
C ARG A 151 -8.54 2.20 11.87
N ALA A 152 -7.46 2.54 11.15
CA ALA A 152 -7.57 3.18 9.84
C ALA A 152 -8.20 2.24 8.79
N PHE A 153 -7.87 0.95 8.84
CA PHE A 153 -8.47 -0.09 8.01
C PHE A 153 -9.98 -0.22 8.24
N GLN A 154 -10.41 -0.19 9.50
CA GLN A 154 -11.81 -0.44 9.88
C GLN A 154 -12.67 0.83 9.88
N GLU A 155 -12.09 2.03 9.79
CA GLU A 155 -12.79 3.31 9.83
C GLU A 155 -13.58 3.57 8.52
N LYS A 156 -14.67 2.81 8.35
CA LYS A 156 -15.58 2.80 7.19
C LYS A 156 -17.07 2.82 7.61
N GLY A 157 -17.37 3.54 8.69
CA GLY A 157 -18.73 3.75 9.17
C GLY A 157 -19.47 2.43 9.44
N ALA A 158 -20.63 2.25 8.81
CA ALA A 158 -21.49 1.08 8.99
C ALA A 158 -20.81 -0.26 8.64
N HIS A 159 -19.71 -0.25 7.89
CA HIS A 159 -18.98 -1.46 7.50
C HIS A 159 -17.78 -1.79 8.40
N GLN A 160 -17.60 -1.08 9.53
CA GLN A 160 -16.52 -1.36 10.47
C GLN A 160 -16.51 -2.82 10.96
N GLU A 161 -17.68 -3.36 11.34
CA GLU A 161 -17.79 -4.74 11.83
C GLU A 161 -17.48 -5.78 10.76
N LEU A 162 -17.83 -5.48 9.50
CA LEU A 162 -17.47 -6.33 8.36
C LEU A 162 -15.95 -6.37 8.20
N LEU A 163 -15.29 -5.22 8.20
CA LEU A 163 -13.84 -5.12 8.02
C LEU A 163 -13.06 -5.67 9.21
N ALA A 164 -13.60 -5.60 10.43
CA ALA A 164 -13.00 -6.22 11.60
C ALA A 164 -12.84 -7.75 11.47
N ARG A 165 -13.57 -8.39 10.55
CA ARG A 165 -13.50 -9.83 10.26
C ARG A 165 -12.56 -10.17 9.11
N VAL A 166 -12.02 -9.19 8.39
CA VAL A 166 -11.12 -9.40 7.26
C VAL A 166 -9.68 -9.49 7.80
N PRO A 167 -9.01 -10.65 7.72
CA PRO A 167 -7.63 -10.76 8.16
C PRO A 167 -6.68 -10.06 7.18
N VAL A 168 -5.57 -9.54 7.70
CA VAL A 168 -4.47 -8.97 6.91
C VAL A 168 -3.22 -9.80 7.17
N TYR A 169 -2.60 -10.29 6.10
CA TYR A 169 -1.39 -11.11 6.13
C TYR A 169 -0.24 -10.37 5.46
N LEU A 170 0.98 -10.56 5.95
CA LEU A 170 2.20 -10.16 5.25
C LEU A 170 2.79 -11.41 4.58
N LEU A 171 3.04 -11.32 3.28
CA LEU A 171 3.73 -12.33 2.50
C LEU A 171 5.24 -12.08 2.60
N GLU A 172 5.92 -12.98 3.30
CA GLU A 172 7.38 -12.90 3.50
C GLU A 172 8.19 -13.62 2.42
N ASP A 173 7.55 -14.46 1.59
CA ASP A 173 8.24 -15.21 0.52
C ASP A 173 8.64 -14.28 -0.63
N PRO A 174 9.95 -13.99 -0.83
CA PRO A 174 10.40 -13.10 -1.88
C PRO A 174 10.20 -13.68 -3.28
N LEU A 175 9.98 -15.00 -3.41
CA LEU A 175 9.75 -15.68 -4.68
C LEU A 175 8.27 -15.73 -5.06
N ALA A 176 7.34 -15.27 -4.21
CA ALA A 176 5.90 -15.32 -4.48
C ALA A 176 5.52 -14.73 -5.85
N PRO A 177 6.07 -13.59 -6.32
CA PRO A 177 5.79 -13.09 -7.67
C PRO A 177 6.26 -14.05 -8.77
N LEU A 178 7.46 -14.64 -8.64
CA LEU A 178 8.03 -15.57 -9.61
C LEU A 178 7.25 -16.90 -9.64
N LEU A 179 6.83 -17.39 -8.48
CA LEU A 179 5.95 -18.56 -8.36
C LEU A 179 4.60 -18.30 -9.04
N GLY A 180 4.04 -17.09 -8.88
CA GLY A 180 2.83 -16.66 -9.58
C GLY A 180 3.00 -16.66 -11.10
N CYS A 181 4.12 -16.13 -11.60
CA CYS A 181 4.45 -16.17 -13.03
C CYS A 181 4.60 -17.60 -13.55
N ALA A 182 5.30 -18.47 -12.82
CA ALA A 182 5.46 -19.88 -13.18
C ALA A 182 4.11 -20.61 -13.21
N TYR A 183 3.24 -20.36 -12.23
CA TYR A 183 1.89 -20.90 -12.20
C TYR A 183 1.08 -20.42 -13.40
N ALA A 184 1.07 -19.11 -13.69
CA ALA A 184 0.36 -18.55 -14.83
C ALA A 184 0.85 -19.10 -16.17
N TRP A 185 2.16 -19.37 -16.30
CA TRP A 185 2.73 -19.99 -17.49
C TRP A 185 2.32 -21.46 -17.66
N LEU A 186 2.27 -22.23 -16.58
CA LEU A 186 1.99 -23.67 -16.61
C LEU A 186 0.49 -23.98 -16.68
N PHE A 187 -0.33 -23.16 -16.04
CA PHE A 187 -1.75 -23.44 -15.78
C PHE A 187 -2.69 -22.31 -16.19
N GLY A 188 -2.18 -21.14 -16.56
CA GLY A 188 -3.02 -20.07 -17.09
C GLY A 188 -3.49 -20.45 -18.48
N GLU A 189 -4.81 -20.53 -18.68
CA GLU A 189 -5.34 -20.48 -20.04
C GLU A 189 -4.85 -19.17 -20.67
N THR A 190 -4.14 -19.27 -21.80
CA THR A 190 -3.85 -18.10 -22.61
C THR A 190 -5.19 -17.50 -23.01
N ALA A 191 -5.62 -16.44 -22.33
CA ALA A 191 -6.69 -15.60 -22.81
C ALA A 191 -6.26 -15.07 -24.18
N SER A 192 -6.74 -15.72 -25.23
CA SER A 192 -6.64 -15.32 -26.64
C SER A 192 -5.23 -14.98 -27.12
N THR A 193 -4.56 -15.93 -27.77
CA THR A 193 -3.59 -15.62 -28.84
C THR A 193 -4.33 -15.06 -30.06
N ALA A 194 -4.88 -13.86 -29.93
CA ALA A 194 -5.17 -12.99 -31.06
C ALA A 194 -4.18 -11.82 -30.92
N ASP A 195 -3.25 -11.75 -31.87
CA ASP A 195 -2.18 -10.76 -32.00
C ASP A 195 -1.08 -10.79 -30.93
N ARG A 196 -0.07 -11.63 -31.20
CA ARG A 196 1.32 -11.23 -30.97
C ARG A 196 1.86 -10.64 -32.29
N PRO A 197 2.52 -9.47 -32.27
CA PRO A 197 3.25 -8.96 -33.45
C PRO A 197 4.41 -9.89 -33.83
#